data_AF-A0A6P6MW65-F1
#
_entry.id   AF-A0A6P6MW65-F1
#
_cell.length_a   1.000
_cell.length_b   1.000
_cell.length_c   1.000
_cell.angle_alpha   90.00
_cell.angle_beta   90.00
_cell.angle_gamma   90.00
#
_symmetry.space_group_name_H-M   'P 1'
#
loop_
_entity.id
_entity.type
_entity.pdbx_description
1 polymer ?
#
loop_
_entity_poly.entity_id
_entity_poly.type
_entity_poly.pdbx_seq_one_letter_code
_entity_poly.pdbx_strand_id
1 'polypeptide(L)'
;MNAEISVFQRKIQKRKNKKHTGFCLASEGEEGEGPAAGLLDGEQMQVRLERVWNALCLPEGQRLDMAIKYSSHEYRNRLQEAIAAWEQAAGLIQKRELLLSRLEDFEREASDPNRFFQRGYNGSSIARMEEASQREKLNSQISVVDQELSKTMGHITTCFNDNISYKGRPYREKMRWDRTEMLYWLQQERRVQSLEMFVDGRMALPVRLPPLNQSKELHLGNHQTLQEQPQINATL
;
A
#
# COMPACT_ATOMS: atom_id res chain seq x y z
N MET A 1 -1.95 7.27 -24.27
CA MET A 1 -2.87 7.74 -23.21
C MET A 1 -4.00 6.75 -22.88
N ASN A 2 -4.61 6.05 -23.85
CA ASN A 2 -5.72 5.11 -23.58
C ASN A 2 -5.32 3.80 -22.86
N ALA A 3 -4.04 3.40 -22.89
CA ALA A 3 -3.57 2.17 -22.25
C ALA A 3 -3.49 2.27 -20.71
N GLU A 4 -3.15 3.45 -20.16
CA GLU A 4 -2.99 3.65 -18.71
C GLU A 4 -4.34 3.83 -18.00
N ILE A 5 -5.32 4.43 -18.69
CA ILE A 5 -6.72 4.53 -18.24
C ILE A 5 -7.34 3.12 -18.13
N SER A 6 -6.96 2.18 -19.01
CA SER A 6 -7.41 0.78 -18.95
C SER A 6 -6.88 0.02 -17.73
N VAL A 7 -5.68 0.35 -17.24
CA VAL A 7 -5.10 -0.25 -16.02
C VAL A 7 -5.79 0.30 -14.76
N PHE A 8 -6.14 1.59 -14.77
CA PHE A 8 -6.89 2.26 -13.71
C PHE A 8 -8.30 1.67 -13.55
N GLN A 9 -9.05 1.51 -14.64
CA GLN A 9 -10.37 0.88 -14.60
C GLN A 9 -10.30 -0.60 -14.19
N ARG A 10 -9.27 -1.35 -14.59
CA ARG A 10 -9.09 -2.75 -14.16
C ARG A 10 -8.80 -2.90 -12.67
N LYS A 11 -8.08 -1.96 -12.03
CA LYS A 11 -7.83 -1.99 -10.59
C LYS A 11 -9.09 -1.67 -9.77
N ILE A 12 -9.91 -0.73 -10.24
CA ILE A 12 -11.19 -0.38 -9.59
C ILE A 12 -12.22 -1.51 -9.76
N GLN A 13 -12.34 -2.10 -10.95
CA GLN A 13 -13.29 -3.19 -11.20
C GLN A 13 -12.95 -4.47 -10.42
N LYS A 14 -11.66 -4.80 -10.26
CA LYS A 14 -11.22 -5.93 -9.43
C LYS A 14 -11.51 -5.75 -7.93
N ARG A 15 -11.61 -4.51 -7.43
CA ARG A 15 -11.96 -4.23 -6.02
C ARG A 15 -13.45 -4.40 -5.72
N LYS A 16 -14.36 -4.24 -6.72
CA LYS A 16 -15.82 -4.41 -6.53
C LYS A 16 -16.31 -5.87 -6.61
N ASN A 17 -15.63 -6.76 -7.34
CA ASN A 17 -16.08 -8.15 -7.52
C ASN A 17 -15.67 -9.14 -6.40
N LYS A 18 -14.99 -8.69 -5.34
CA LYS A 18 -14.54 -9.57 -4.23
C LYS A 18 -15.56 -9.69 -3.08
N LYS A 19 -16.85 -9.46 -3.35
CA LYS A 19 -17.95 -9.61 -2.39
C LYS A 19 -19.10 -10.42 -2.98
N HIS A 20 -18.83 -11.61 -3.51
CA HIS A 20 -19.82 -12.70 -3.52
C HIS A 20 -19.12 -14.03 -3.84
N THR A 21 -19.78 -15.10 -3.41
CA THR A 21 -19.49 -16.53 -3.60
C THR A 21 -18.40 -17.17 -2.74
N GLY A 22 -18.81 -17.62 -1.55
CA GLY A 22 -18.47 -18.97 -1.12
C GLY A 22 -19.54 -19.95 -1.58
N PHE A 23 -19.19 -21.23 -1.73
CA PHE A 23 -19.88 -22.41 -1.19
C PHE A 23 -19.19 -23.69 -1.71
N CYS A 24 -19.01 -24.66 -0.81
CA CYS A 24 -18.46 -25.99 -1.07
C CYS A 24 -19.56 -26.95 -1.53
N LEU A 25 -19.21 -27.97 -2.31
CA LEU A 25 -20.01 -29.19 -2.43
C LEU A 25 -19.10 -30.42 -2.29
N ALA A 26 -19.59 -31.39 -1.53
CA ALA A 26 -18.98 -32.65 -1.16
C ALA A 26 -19.48 -33.81 -2.04
N SER A 27 -18.76 -34.94 -2.03
CA SER A 27 -19.20 -36.36 -2.07
C SER A 27 -18.09 -37.22 -2.71
N GLU A 28 -17.40 -38.08 -1.95
CA GLU A 28 -17.55 -39.56 -1.84
C GLU A 28 -17.32 -40.30 -3.17
N GLY A 29 -16.54 -41.38 -3.31
CA GLY A 29 -15.71 -42.22 -2.45
C GLY A 29 -15.17 -43.37 -3.34
N GLU A 30 -14.12 -44.08 -2.93
CA GLU A 30 -13.99 -45.56 -2.98
C GLU A 30 -12.59 -46.02 -2.52
N GLU A 31 -12.59 -47.16 -1.84
CA GLU A 31 -11.52 -47.72 -1.03
C GLU A 31 -10.52 -48.57 -1.83
N GLY A 32 -9.26 -48.63 -1.34
CA GLY A 32 -8.25 -49.58 -1.78
C GLY A 32 -7.07 -49.62 -0.78
N GLU A 33 -6.92 -50.74 -0.08
CA GLU A 33 -5.96 -50.97 1.02
C GLU A 33 -4.46 -50.93 0.57
N GLY A 34 -3.71 -49.97 1.15
CA GLY A 34 -2.24 -49.93 1.32
C GLY A 34 -1.44 -49.13 0.27
N PRO A 35 -0.47 -48.24 0.60
CA PRO A 35 0.00 -47.73 1.89
C PRO A 35 -0.65 -46.36 2.18
N ALA A 36 -1.82 -46.37 2.82
CA ALA A 36 -2.63 -45.16 3.01
C ALA A 36 -1.88 -44.00 3.69
N ALA A 37 -0.93 -44.29 4.59
CA ALA A 37 -0.19 -43.26 5.32
C ALA A 37 0.65 -42.33 4.41
N GLY A 38 1.23 -42.86 3.32
CA GLY A 38 2.05 -42.05 2.40
C GLY A 38 1.23 -41.27 1.37
N LEU A 39 0.05 -41.80 0.99
CA LEU A 39 -0.85 -41.15 0.05
C LEU A 39 -1.60 -39.98 0.72
N LEU A 40 -2.06 -40.18 1.96
CA LEU A 40 -2.73 -39.16 2.77
C LEU A 40 -1.80 -38.00 3.11
N ASP A 41 -0.50 -38.25 3.28
CA ASP A 41 0.52 -37.22 3.54
C ASP A 41 0.76 -36.35 2.28
N GLY A 42 0.84 -36.99 1.11
CA GLY A 42 0.95 -36.30 -0.17
C GLY A 42 -0.24 -35.39 -0.48
N GLU A 43 -1.46 -35.88 -0.27
CA GLU A 43 -2.69 -35.11 -0.48
C GLU A 43 -2.78 -33.91 0.48
N GLN A 44 -2.42 -34.10 1.75
CA GLN A 44 -2.35 -33.01 2.73
C GLN A 44 -1.32 -31.93 2.35
N MET A 45 -0.14 -32.33 1.85
CA MET A 45 0.88 -31.40 1.36
C MET A 45 0.40 -30.61 0.15
N GLN A 46 -0.29 -31.25 -0.80
CA GLN A 46 -0.85 -30.56 -1.96
C GLN A 46 -1.88 -29.50 -1.55
N VAL A 47 -2.84 -29.85 -0.68
CA VAL A 47 -3.87 -28.90 -0.19
C VAL A 47 -3.23 -27.69 0.49
N ARG A 48 -2.17 -27.88 1.28
CA ARG A 48 -1.42 -26.78 1.91
C ARG A 48 -0.76 -25.88 0.88
N LEU A 49 -0.14 -26.47 -0.14
CA LEU A 49 0.51 -25.72 -1.21
C LEU A 49 -0.49 -24.92 -2.05
N GLU A 50 -1.67 -25.49 -2.34
CA GLU A 50 -2.76 -24.78 -3.00
C GLU A 50 -3.26 -23.57 -2.20
N ARG A 51 -3.33 -23.68 -0.87
CA ARG A 51 -3.66 -22.54 0.00
C ARG A 51 -2.64 -21.42 -0.13
N VAL A 52 -1.34 -21.75 -0.17
CA VAL A 52 -0.28 -20.77 -0.43
C VAL A 52 -0.46 -20.12 -1.80
N TRP A 53 -0.66 -20.90 -2.86
CA TRP A 53 -0.83 -20.39 -4.22
C TRP A 53 -2.02 -19.44 -4.34
N ASN A 54 -3.12 -19.74 -3.66
CA ASN A 54 -4.30 -18.90 -3.62
C ASN A 54 -4.09 -17.64 -2.77
N ALA A 55 -3.46 -17.78 -1.61
CA ALA A 55 -3.10 -16.66 -0.72
C ALA A 55 -2.21 -15.63 -1.43
N LEU A 56 -1.22 -16.11 -2.19
CA LEU A 56 -0.28 -15.27 -2.94
C LEU A 56 -0.77 -14.86 -4.32
N CYS A 57 -1.90 -15.43 -4.78
CA CYS A 57 -2.42 -15.24 -6.14
C CYS A 57 -1.34 -15.55 -7.20
N LEU A 58 -0.61 -16.66 -7.04
CA LEU A 58 0.45 -17.03 -7.98
C LEU A 58 -0.13 -17.28 -9.37
N PRO A 59 0.51 -16.78 -10.44
CA PRO A 59 0.15 -17.12 -11.82
C PRO A 59 0.29 -18.62 -12.08
N GLU A 60 -0.50 -19.14 -13.02
CA GLU A 60 -0.53 -20.58 -13.34
C GLU A 60 0.84 -21.15 -13.70
N GLY A 61 1.64 -20.41 -14.48
CA GLY A 61 3.01 -20.85 -14.82
C GLY A 61 3.88 -21.08 -13.59
N GLN A 62 3.83 -20.20 -12.58
CA GLN A 62 4.59 -20.39 -11.34
C GLN A 62 4.08 -21.56 -10.51
N ARG A 63 2.76 -21.82 -10.52
CA ARG A 63 2.19 -22.99 -9.84
C ARG A 63 2.68 -24.28 -10.48
N LEU A 64 2.70 -24.33 -11.81
CA LEU A 64 3.21 -25.47 -12.57
C LEU A 64 4.70 -25.71 -12.29
N ASP A 65 5.53 -24.67 -12.33
CA ASP A 65 6.96 -24.77 -12.03
C ASP A 65 7.21 -25.34 -10.63
N MET A 66 6.43 -24.87 -9.63
CA MET A 66 6.49 -25.40 -8.27
C MET A 66 6.05 -26.87 -8.21
N ALA A 67 4.97 -27.25 -8.89
CA ALA A 67 4.48 -28.63 -8.91
C ALA A 67 5.53 -29.59 -9.51
N ILE A 68 6.17 -29.20 -10.62
CA ILE A 68 7.24 -29.97 -11.26
C ILE A 68 8.43 -30.11 -10.28
N LYS A 69 8.88 -29.01 -9.68
CA LYS A 69 10.01 -29.01 -8.75
C LYS A 69 9.75 -29.90 -7.53
N TYR A 70 8.64 -29.68 -6.84
CA TYR A 70 8.35 -30.32 -5.57
C TYR A 70 7.80 -31.76 -5.70
N SER A 71 7.39 -32.18 -6.91
CA SER A 71 7.12 -33.59 -7.22
C SER A 71 8.39 -34.41 -7.45
N SER A 72 9.55 -33.78 -7.63
CA SER A 72 10.82 -34.47 -7.84
C SER A 72 11.32 -35.16 -6.57
N HIS A 73 12.09 -36.23 -6.76
CA HIS A 73 12.63 -37.02 -5.67
C HIS A 73 13.64 -36.25 -4.80
N GLU A 74 14.28 -35.21 -5.35
CA GLU A 74 15.25 -34.35 -4.67
C GLU A 74 14.62 -33.55 -3.51
N TYR A 75 13.36 -33.18 -3.66
CA TYR A 75 12.64 -32.36 -2.69
C TYR A 75 11.74 -33.18 -1.77
N ARG A 76 11.64 -34.51 -1.93
CA ARG A 76 10.74 -35.38 -1.15
C ARG A 76 10.89 -35.19 0.36
N ASN A 77 12.12 -35.13 0.87
CA ASN A 77 12.42 -34.97 2.30
C ASN A 77 12.41 -33.51 2.77
N ARG A 78 12.34 -32.55 1.84
CA ARG A 78 12.42 -31.11 2.08
C ARG A 78 11.09 -30.40 1.82
N LEU A 79 10.10 -31.11 1.27
CA LEU A 79 8.82 -30.57 0.86
C LEU A 79 8.05 -29.99 2.04
N GLN A 80 8.00 -30.70 3.16
CA GLN A 80 7.31 -30.22 4.36
C GLN A 80 7.93 -28.92 4.91
N GLU A 81 9.27 -28.84 4.93
CA GLU A 81 10.00 -27.65 5.35
C GLU A 81 9.74 -26.48 4.39
N ALA A 82 9.77 -26.75 3.08
CA ALA A 82 9.49 -25.76 2.06
C ALA A 82 8.06 -25.20 2.17
N ILE A 83 7.05 -26.07 2.30
CA ILE A 83 5.65 -25.66 2.47
C ILE A 83 5.49 -24.79 3.72
N ALA A 84 6.10 -25.17 4.84
CA ALA A 84 6.03 -24.39 6.08
C ALA A 84 6.65 -22.99 5.90
N ALA A 85 7.80 -22.89 5.22
CA ALA A 85 8.42 -21.61 4.93
C ALA A 85 7.53 -20.74 4.01
N TRP A 86 6.96 -21.34 2.97
CA TRP A 86 6.04 -20.68 2.04
C TRP A 86 4.74 -20.21 2.73
N GLU A 87 4.17 -20.99 3.64
CA GLU A 87 3.01 -20.62 4.46
C GLU A 87 3.34 -19.42 5.36
N GLN A 88 4.51 -19.44 6.00
CA GLN A 88 4.98 -18.30 6.80
C GLN A 88 5.11 -17.04 5.96
N ALA A 89 5.75 -17.15 4.78
CA ALA A 89 5.87 -16.03 3.85
C ALA A 89 4.50 -15.51 3.39
N ALA A 90 3.56 -16.39 3.06
CA ALA A 90 2.21 -16.03 2.67
C ALA A 90 1.46 -15.28 3.77
N GLY A 91 1.55 -15.74 5.03
CA GLY A 91 0.95 -15.06 6.17
C GLY A 91 1.53 -13.66 6.39
N LEU A 92 2.86 -13.52 6.32
CA LEU A 92 3.55 -12.22 6.45
C LEU A 92 3.18 -11.26 5.30
N ILE A 93 3.13 -11.76 4.06
CA ILE A 93 2.69 -10.97 2.90
C ILE A 93 1.26 -10.49 3.10
N GLN A 94 0.32 -11.36 3.48
CA GLN A 94 -1.06 -10.96 3.72
C GLN A 94 -1.19 -9.89 4.81
N LYS A 95 -0.45 -10.06 5.92
CA LYS A 95 -0.40 -9.08 7.01
C LYS A 95 0.13 -7.74 6.52
N ARG A 96 1.20 -7.75 5.72
CA ARG A 96 1.79 -6.54 5.13
C ARG A 96 0.83 -5.84 4.17
N GLU A 97 0.19 -6.57 3.26
CA GLU A 97 -0.80 -6.00 2.33
C GLU A 97 -1.99 -5.37 3.09
N LEU A 98 -2.42 -5.97 4.20
CA LEU A 98 -3.46 -5.40 5.06
C LEU A 98 -2.99 -4.08 5.70
N LEU A 99 -1.78 -4.03 6.25
CA LEU A 99 -1.22 -2.81 6.83
C LEU A 99 -1.04 -1.70 5.79
N LEU A 100 -0.57 -2.04 4.59
CA LEU A 100 -0.47 -1.11 3.47
C LEU A 100 -1.84 -0.58 3.04
N SER A 101 -2.87 -1.43 3.00
CA SER A 101 -4.24 -0.96 2.70
C SER A 101 -4.72 0.05 3.75
N ARG A 102 -4.45 -0.19 5.04
CA ARG A 102 -4.79 0.75 6.11
C ARG A 102 -4.03 2.07 5.98
N LEU A 103 -2.75 2.00 5.60
CA LEU A 103 -1.94 3.17 5.33
C LEU A 103 -2.44 3.94 4.11
N GLU A 104 -2.83 3.26 3.03
CA GLU A 104 -3.44 3.87 1.83
C GLU A 104 -4.71 4.63 2.20
N ASP A 105 -5.60 4.00 2.99
CA ASP A 105 -6.84 4.62 3.43
C ASP A 105 -6.60 5.87 4.30
N PHE A 106 -5.62 5.80 5.20
CA PHE A 106 -5.20 6.94 6.01
C PHE A 106 -4.58 8.06 5.17
N GLU A 107 -3.62 7.74 4.29
CA GLU A 107 -2.92 8.75 3.48
C GLU A 107 -3.83 9.36 2.42
N ARG A 108 -4.98 8.75 2.08
CA ARG A 108 -5.97 9.36 1.20
C ARG A 108 -6.39 10.74 1.71
N GLU A 109 -6.54 10.91 3.02
CA GLU A 109 -6.86 12.19 3.65
C GLU A 109 -5.61 12.91 4.15
N ALA A 110 -4.75 12.20 4.89
CA ALA A 110 -3.61 12.80 5.58
C ALA A 110 -2.51 13.32 4.64
N SER A 111 -2.47 12.88 3.38
CA SER A 111 -1.55 13.43 2.36
C SER A 111 -2.21 14.48 1.44
N ASP A 112 -3.51 14.77 1.60
CA ASP A 112 -4.19 15.75 0.75
C ASP A 112 -3.69 17.17 1.01
N PRO A 113 -3.12 17.90 0.02
CA PRO A 113 -2.74 19.30 0.23
C PRO A 113 -3.92 20.21 0.58
N ASN A 114 -5.15 19.87 0.18
CA ASN A 114 -6.33 20.67 0.50
C ASN A 114 -6.66 20.67 2.00
N ARG A 115 -6.11 19.74 2.78
CA ARG A 115 -6.34 19.67 4.23
C ARG A 115 -5.87 20.93 4.97
N PHE A 116 -4.83 21.61 4.46
CA PHE A 116 -4.33 22.85 5.05
C PHE A 116 -5.32 24.02 4.98
N PHE A 117 -6.32 23.95 4.10
CA PHE A 117 -7.34 24.98 3.95
C PHE A 117 -8.64 24.64 4.69
N GLN A 118 -8.70 23.49 5.37
CA GLN A 118 -9.86 23.11 6.17
C GLN A 118 -9.93 23.95 7.44
N ARG A 119 -11.15 24.33 7.84
CA ARG A 119 -11.40 25.07 9.08
C ARG A 119 -11.62 24.12 10.25
N GLY A 120 -11.41 24.62 11.47
CA GLY A 120 -11.63 23.87 12.69
C GLY A 120 -10.50 22.88 12.99
N TYR A 121 -10.86 21.79 13.67
CA TYR A 121 -9.89 20.81 14.16
C TYR A 121 -8.99 20.22 13.05
N ASN A 122 -9.57 19.89 11.88
CA ASN A 122 -8.84 19.24 10.79
C ASN A 122 -7.71 20.09 10.18
N GLY A 123 -7.78 21.42 10.29
CA GLY A 123 -6.71 22.33 9.86
C GLY A 123 -5.70 22.66 10.97
N SER A 124 -5.91 22.17 12.19
CA SER A 124 -5.11 22.53 13.36
C SER A 124 -3.72 21.88 13.38
N SER A 125 -2.81 22.40 14.20
CA SER A 125 -1.53 21.73 14.49
C SER A 125 -1.73 20.42 15.27
N ILE A 126 -2.75 20.33 16.13
CA ILE A 126 -3.04 19.15 16.95
C ILE A 126 -3.41 17.96 16.06
N ALA A 127 -4.34 18.16 15.12
CA ALA A 127 -4.71 17.12 14.15
C ALA A 127 -3.49 16.60 13.37
N ARG A 128 -2.57 17.49 12.97
CA ARG A 128 -1.32 17.12 12.27
C ARG A 128 -0.35 16.32 13.15
N MET A 129 -0.29 16.62 14.45
CA MET A 129 0.51 15.83 15.39
C MET A 129 -0.07 14.42 15.56
N GLU A 130 -1.39 14.31 15.66
CA GLU A 130 -2.07 13.02 15.74
C GLU A 130 -1.88 12.19 14.45
N GLU A 131 -2.02 12.82 13.28
CA GLU A 131 -1.71 12.20 11.98
C GLU A 131 -0.27 11.65 11.95
N ALA A 132 0.71 12.43 12.44
CA ALA A 132 2.10 12.01 12.48
C ALA A 132 2.29 10.77 13.37
N SER A 133 1.69 10.76 14.56
CA SER A 133 1.74 9.61 15.47
C SER A 133 1.08 8.37 14.88
N GLN A 134 -0.09 8.51 14.25
CA GLN A 134 -0.79 7.40 13.59
C GLN A 134 0.03 6.84 12.42
N ARG A 135 0.64 7.70 11.61
CA ARG A 135 1.54 7.31 10.52
C ARG A 135 2.74 6.54 11.03
N GLU A 136 3.38 7.01 12.10
CA GLU A 136 4.53 6.34 12.72
C GLU A 136 4.14 4.96 13.25
N LYS A 137 2.96 4.83 13.88
CA LYS A 137 2.43 3.54 14.34
C LYS A 137 2.24 2.55 13.18
N LEU A 138 1.64 2.97 12.06
CA LEU A 138 1.49 2.08 10.90
C LEU A 138 2.84 1.72 10.27
N ASN A 139 3.75 2.69 10.15
CA ASN A 139 5.08 2.47 9.59
C ASN A 139 5.92 1.51 10.44
N SER A 140 5.85 1.63 11.76
CA SER A 140 6.56 0.71 12.65
C SER A 140 6.01 -0.73 12.55
N GLN A 141 4.68 -0.89 12.47
CA GLN A 141 4.07 -2.20 12.23
C GLN A 141 4.49 -2.81 10.88
N ILE A 142 4.53 -2.02 9.81
CA ILE A 142 5.01 -2.46 8.50
C ILE A 142 6.49 -2.85 8.58
N SER A 143 7.33 -2.04 9.24
CA SER A 143 8.76 -2.29 9.38
C SER A 143 9.06 -3.63 10.09
N VAL A 144 8.32 -3.94 11.16
CA VAL A 144 8.45 -5.24 11.86
C VAL A 144 8.16 -6.40 10.90
N VAL A 145 7.05 -6.33 10.15
CA VAL A 145 6.69 -7.36 9.18
C VAL A 145 7.72 -7.43 8.04
N ASP A 146 8.24 -6.29 7.57
CA ASP A 146 9.25 -6.22 6.51
C ASP A 146 10.55 -6.93 6.93
N GLN A 147 10.96 -6.77 8.19
CA GLN A 147 12.15 -7.43 8.73
C GLN A 147 11.97 -8.95 8.82
N GLU A 148 10.86 -9.41 9.38
CA GLU A 148 10.52 -10.84 9.47
C GLU A 148 10.44 -11.45 8.07
N LEU A 149 9.73 -10.79 7.16
CA LEU A 149 9.55 -11.26 5.81
C LEU A 149 10.88 -11.31 5.06
N SER A 150 11.75 -10.31 5.20
CA SER A 150 13.09 -10.33 4.56
C SER A 150 13.92 -11.54 4.99
N LYS A 151 13.83 -11.96 6.26
CA LYS A 151 14.49 -13.17 6.76
C LYS A 151 13.88 -14.43 6.15
N THR A 152 12.55 -14.57 6.18
CA THR A 152 11.85 -15.72 5.62
C THR A 152 12.09 -15.85 4.10
N MET A 153 12.04 -14.74 3.36
CA MET A 153 12.36 -14.76 1.93
C MET A 153 13.83 -15.13 1.68
N GLY A 154 14.75 -14.63 2.51
CA GLY A 154 16.16 -15.02 2.45
C GLY A 154 16.34 -16.53 2.61
N HIS A 155 15.71 -17.12 3.64
CA HIS A 155 15.73 -18.56 3.87
C HIS A 155 15.16 -19.35 2.67
N ILE A 156 14.01 -18.93 2.12
CA ILE A 156 13.40 -19.60 0.97
C ILE A 156 14.33 -19.57 -0.25
N THR A 157 14.94 -18.41 -0.53
CA THR A 157 15.89 -18.28 -1.63
C THR A 157 17.16 -19.10 -1.40
N THR A 158 17.73 -19.15 -0.19
CA THR A 158 18.97 -19.90 0.05
C THR A 158 18.77 -21.40 0.14
N CYS A 159 17.68 -21.84 0.78
CA CYS A 159 17.45 -23.25 1.05
C CYS A 159 16.77 -23.94 -0.13
N PHE A 160 15.79 -23.29 -0.76
CA PHE A 160 15.02 -23.90 -1.84
C PHE A 160 15.34 -23.31 -3.20
N ASN A 161 16.12 -22.22 -3.31
CA ASN A 161 16.36 -21.54 -4.58
C ASN A 161 15.06 -21.03 -5.24
N ASP A 162 14.12 -20.56 -4.42
CA ASP A 162 12.86 -19.98 -4.88
C ASP A 162 12.82 -18.47 -4.73
N ASN A 163 12.03 -17.85 -5.60
CA ASN A 163 11.71 -16.44 -5.53
C ASN A 163 10.22 -16.24 -5.22
N ILE A 164 9.93 -15.41 -4.24
CA ILE A 164 8.56 -15.19 -3.76
C ILE A 164 7.93 -14.07 -4.56
N SER A 165 6.73 -14.34 -5.07
CA SER A 165 5.93 -13.36 -5.80
C SER A 165 4.55 -13.20 -5.17
N TYR A 166 3.93 -12.05 -5.39
CA TYR A 166 2.53 -11.80 -5.05
C TYR A 166 1.82 -11.25 -6.27
N LYS A 167 0.76 -11.93 -6.72
CA LYS A 167 0.05 -11.59 -7.97
C LYS A 167 1.00 -11.50 -9.17
N GLY A 168 2.03 -12.33 -9.19
CA GLY A 168 3.05 -12.39 -10.24
C GLY A 168 4.15 -11.33 -10.16
N ARG A 169 4.11 -10.38 -9.20
CA ARG A 169 5.19 -9.41 -8.99
C ARG A 169 6.19 -9.94 -7.95
N PRO A 170 7.51 -9.95 -8.20
CA PRO A 170 8.52 -10.28 -7.20
C PRO A 170 8.36 -9.44 -5.94
N TYR A 171 8.25 -10.10 -4.78
CA TYR A 171 7.82 -9.41 -3.58
C TYR A 171 8.89 -8.51 -2.98
N ARG A 172 10.17 -8.90 -3.08
CA ARG A 172 11.32 -8.06 -2.67
C ARG A 172 11.31 -6.69 -3.34
N GLU A 173 11.02 -6.66 -4.64
CA GLU A 173 10.93 -5.40 -5.38
C GLU A 173 9.66 -4.63 -4.99
N LYS A 174 8.52 -5.32 -4.88
CA LYS A 174 7.26 -4.72 -4.43
C LYS A 174 7.43 -3.98 -3.09
N MET A 175 8.13 -4.58 -2.12
CA MET A 175 8.39 -3.98 -0.82
C MET A 175 9.10 -2.62 -0.91
N ARG A 176 10.07 -2.50 -1.83
CA ARG A 176 10.86 -1.28 -2.04
C ARG A 176 10.02 -0.12 -2.56
N TRP A 177 9.03 -0.40 -3.40
CA TRP A 177 8.30 0.63 -4.15
C TRP A 177 6.90 0.92 -3.63
N ASP A 178 6.28 -0.01 -2.90
CA ASP A 178 4.85 0.07 -2.53
C ASP A 178 4.43 1.42 -1.94
N ARG A 179 5.23 1.98 -1.00
CA ARG A 179 4.88 3.26 -0.37
C ARG A 179 4.89 4.40 -1.38
N THR A 180 5.95 4.50 -2.17
CA THR A 180 6.12 5.57 -3.16
C THR A 180 5.07 5.44 -4.27
N GLU A 181 4.82 4.22 -4.75
CA GLU A 181 3.77 3.94 -5.71
C GLU A 181 2.40 4.30 -5.15
N MET A 182 2.07 3.89 -3.93
CA MET A 182 0.80 4.21 -3.27
C MET A 182 0.57 5.73 -3.21
N LEU A 183 1.54 6.50 -2.74
CA LEU A 183 1.42 7.97 -2.67
C LEU A 183 1.30 8.60 -4.07
N TYR A 184 2.07 8.11 -5.04
CA TYR A 184 1.97 8.53 -6.43
C TYR A 184 0.56 8.29 -6.99
N TRP A 185 -0.01 7.11 -6.76
CA TRP A 185 -1.35 6.77 -7.23
C TRP A 185 -2.43 7.63 -6.59
N LEU A 186 -2.35 7.89 -5.28
CA LEU A 186 -3.27 8.82 -4.60
C LEU A 186 -3.20 10.22 -5.21
N GLN A 187 -1.99 10.72 -5.51
CA GLN A 187 -1.83 12.02 -6.14
C GLN A 187 -2.40 12.04 -7.57
N GLN A 188 -2.22 10.97 -8.33
CA GLN A 188 -2.74 10.87 -9.68
C GLN A 188 -4.28 10.77 -9.69
N GLU A 189 -4.86 10.06 -8.73
CA GLU A 189 -6.31 10.00 -8.53
C GLU A 189 -6.89 11.40 -8.26
N ARG A 190 -6.29 12.18 -7.35
CA ARG A 190 -6.71 13.57 -7.08
C ARG A 190 -6.64 14.45 -8.34
N ARG A 191 -5.60 14.30 -9.16
CA ARG A 191 -5.47 15.07 -10.42
C ARG A 191 -6.59 14.74 -11.39
N VAL A 192 -6.92 13.47 -11.56
CA VAL A 192 -8.01 13.03 -12.44
C VAL A 192 -9.34 13.58 -11.94
N GLN A 193 -9.64 13.45 -10.64
CA GLN A 193 -10.87 13.99 -10.04
C GLN A 193 -10.98 15.51 -10.23
N SER A 194 -9.89 16.25 -10.03
CA SER A 194 -9.88 17.70 -10.25
C SER A 194 -10.15 18.08 -11.71
N LEU A 195 -9.64 17.29 -12.67
CA LEU A 195 -9.88 17.52 -14.09
C LEU A 195 -11.32 17.17 -14.48
N GLU A 196 -11.87 16.07 -13.97
CA GLU A 196 -13.27 15.68 -14.18
C GLU A 196 -14.23 16.75 -13.65
N MET A 197 -13.99 17.26 -12.44
CA MET A 197 -14.80 18.35 -11.88
C MET A 197 -14.75 19.63 -12.72
N PHE A 198 -13.62 19.91 -13.35
CA PHE A 198 -13.46 21.07 -14.25
C PHE A 198 -14.22 20.87 -15.57
N VAL A 199 -14.10 19.68 -16.19
CA VAL A 199 -14.81 19.34 -17.43
C VAL A 199 -16.31 19.37 -17.23
N ASP A 200 -16.79 18.87 -16.08
CA ASP A 200 -18.22 18.88 -15.72
C ASP A 200 -18.74 20.28 -15.32
N GLY A 201 -17.89 21.32 -15.35
CA GLY A 201 -18.26 22.68 -14.97
C GLY A 201 -18.58 22.87 -13.48
N ARG A 202 -18.24 21.88 -12.63
CA ARG A 202 -18.50 21.90 -11.18
C ARG A 202 -17.47 22.71 -10.40
N MET A 203 -16.29 22.96 -10.98
CA MET A 203 -15.21 23.77 -10.40
C MET A 203 -14.48 24.57 -11.49
N ALA A 204 -14.00 25.77 -11.16
CA ALA A 204 -13.01 26.49 -11.97
C ALA A 204 -11.62 25.84 -11.82
N LEU A 205 -10.73 26.02 -12.81
CA LEU A 205 -9.32 25.56 -12.74
C LEU A 205 -8.70 25.93 -11.38
N PRO A 206 -7.88 25.06 -10.75
CA PRO A 206 -7.26 25.37 -9.48
C PRO A 206 -6.52 26.70 -9.60
N VAL A 207 -6.91 27.63 -8.72
CA VAL A 207 -6.37 28.99 -8.62
C VAL A 207 -4.85 28.89 -8.64
N ARG A 208 -4.25 29.52 -9.64
CA ARG A 208 -2.81 29.78 -9.70
C ARG A 208 -2.40 30.28 -8.31
N LEU A 209 -1.46 29.59 -7.65
CA LEU A 209 -0.96 29.98 -6.33
C LEU A 209 -0.78 31.50 -6.28
N PRO A 210 -1.24 32.19 -5.22
CA PRO A 210 -1.06 33.63 -5.11
C PRO A 210 0.40 33.99 -5.38
N PRO A 211 0.68 34.98 -6.24
CA PRO A 211 2.05 35.36 -6.52
C PRO A 211 2.75 35.72 -5.21
N LEU A 212 3.96 35.17 -5.00
CA LEU A 212 4.80 35.36 -3.81
C LEU A 212 5.19 36.84 -3.52
N ASN A 213 4.70 37.79 -4.32
CA ASN A 213 5.01 39.22 -4.20
C ASN A 213 4.12 39.99 -3.22
N GLN A 214 3.12 39.37 -2.57
CA GLN A 214 2.25 40.07 -1.61
C GLN A 214 2.93 40.44 -0.28
N SER A 215 4.16 39.97 -0.03
CA SER A 215 4.92 40.29 1.19
C SER A 215 5.40 41.75 1.27
N LYS A 216 5.29 42.54 0.20
CA LYS A 216 5.77 43.94 0.18
C LYS A 216 4.74 44.96 0.66
N GLU A 217 3.45 44.64 0.69
CA GLU A 217 2.41 45.64 1.04
C GLU A 217 2.10 45.69 2.55
N LEU A 218 2.45 44.66 3.32
CA LEU A 218 2.23 44.64 4.78
C LEU A 218 3.26 45.45 5.59
N HIS A 219 4.31 45.98 4.95
CA HIS A 219 5.33 46.80 5.60
C HIS A 219 5.36 48.27 5.17
N LEU A 220 4.45 48.72 4.30
CA LEU A 220 4.39 50.12 3.82
C LEU A 220 3.34 50.97 4.55
N GLY A 221 2.95 50.58 5.77
CA GLY A 221 1.86 51.23 6.52
C GLY A 221 2.27 52.07 7.73
N ASN A 222 3.55 52.19 8.10
CA ASN A 222 3.95 52.92 9.31
C ASN A 222 5.22 53.76 9.09
N HIS A 223 5.17 54.83 8.29
CA HIS A 223 6.07 55.98 8.44
C HIS A 223 5.48 57.23 7.75
N GLN A 224 4.68 58.00 8.49
CA GLN A 224 4.45 59.43 8.26
C GLN A 224 4.58 60.11 9.64
N THR A 225 5.77 60.61 9.99
CA THR A 225 6.14 62.04 9.97
C THR A 225 5.16 62.96 10.69
N LEU A 226 5.56 63.45 11.87
CA LEU A 226 5.13 64.73 12.42
C LEU A 226 6.34 65.41 13.04
N GLN A 227 6.86 66.40 12.32
CA GLN A 227 7.91 67.31 12.74
C GLN A 227 7.29 68.70 12.65
N GLU A 228 6.93 69.29 13.78
CA GLU A 228 6.71 70.74 13.90
C GLU A 228 7.26 71.22 15.25
N GLN A 229 8.33 72.01 15.20
CA GLN A 229 8.64 73.02 16.21
C GLN A 229 7.98 74.34 15.77
N PRO A 230 7.66 75.26 16.70
CA PRO A 230 8.56 76.38 16.89
C PRO A 230 8.70 76.94 18.33
N GLN A 231 9.96 77.16 18.71
CA GLN A 231 10.60 78.36 19.28
C GLN A 231 9.92 79.31 20.32
N ILE A 232 10.60 79.39 21.48
CA ILE A 232 11.08 80.54 22.29
C ILE A 232 10.09 81.39 23.14
N ASN A 233 10.33 81.46 24.46
CA ASN A 233 10.75 82.69 25.17
C ASN A 233 11.27 82.41 26.60
N ALA A 234 12.41 83.05 26.92
CA ALA A 234 13.10 83.08 28.21
C ALA A 234 12.40 84.00 29.22
N THR A 235 12.76 83.93 30.51
CA THR A 235 13.25 85.07 31.33
C THR A 235 13.67 84.60 32.74
N LEU A 236 14.94 84.94 33.07
CA LEU A 236 15.64 85.14 34.36
C LEU A 236 15.49 84.13 35.51
#